data_AF-A0A5C8Z8P8-F1
#
_entry.id   AF-A0A5C8Z8P8-F1
#
_cell.length_a   1.000
_cell.length_b   1.000
_cell.length_c   1.000
_cell.angle_alpha   90.00
_cell.angle_beta   90.00
_cell.angle_gamma   90.00
#
_symmetry.space_group_name_H-M   'P 1'
#
loop_
_entity.id
_entity.type
_entity.pdbx_description
1 polymer ?
#
loop_
_entity_poly.entity_id
_entity_poly.type
_entity_poly.pdbx_seq_one_letter_code
_entity_poly.pdbx_strand_id
1 'polypeptide(L)'
;MQRVPLNRLLNQPTVQLKWLEQHQSLEFDIPAPLQQRFLQLWPDVAKIGLARFVQQPQAQDYQLYNDDLLFALLAGADYILARQPTFTAQLSDGYLIWTI
;
A
#
# COMPACT_ATOMS: atom_id res chain seq x y z
N MET A 1 5.10 -8.91 14.18
CA MET A 1 4.07 -8.38 13.27
C MET A 1 3.39 -7.20 13.94
N GLN A 2 3.27 -6.06 13.25
CA GLN A 2 2.59 -4.87 13.78
C GLN A 2 1.25 -4.68 13.05
N ARG A 3 0.15 -4.58 13.80
CA ARG A 3 -1.17 -4.29 13.24
C ARG A 3 -1.36 -2.79 13.04
N VAL A 4 -1.84 -2.41 11.85
CA VAL A 4 -2.09 -1.04 11.42
C VAL A 4 -3.60 -0.88 11.22
N PRO A 5 -4.31 -0.25 12.18
CA PRO A 5 -5.72 0.05 12.01
C PRO A 5 -5.94 1.13 10.95
N LEU A 6 -7.13 1.16 10.35
CA LEU A 6 -7.52 2.11 9.30
C LEU A 6 -7.21 3.58 9.63
N ASN A 7 -7.42 4.01 10.87
CA ASN A 7 -7.12 5.38 11.31
C ASN A 7 -5.62 5.73 11.31
N ARG A 8 -4.74 4.73 11.19
CA ARG A 8 -3.29 4.86 11.06
C ARG A 8 -2.80 4.59 9.63
N LEU A 9 -3.72 4.35 8.69
CA LEU A 9 -3.38 4.17 7.27
C LEU A 9 -2.77 5.44 6.67
N LEU A 10 -3.33 6.59 7.05
CA LEU A 10 -2.86 7.92 6.64
C LEU A 10 -1.56 8.34 7.37
N ASN A 11 -0.97 7.45 8.18
CA ASN A 11 0.36 7.70 8.72
C ASN A 11 1.36 7.82 7.58
N GLN A 12 2.34 8.70 7.77
CA GLN A 12 3.36 8.95 6.75
C GLN A 12 4.11 7.65 6.38
N PRO A 13 4.44 7.45 5.09
CA PRO A 13 5.18 6.27 4.62
C PRO A 13 6.50 6.00 5.38
N THR A 14 7.11 7.05 5.93
CA THR A 14 8.30 6.98 6.80
C THR A 14 8.05 6.18 8.08
N VAL A 15 6.88 6.32 8.71
CA VAL A 15 6.50 5.58 9.93
C VAL A 15 6.24 4.12 9.60
N GLN A 16 5.53 3.85 8.50
CA GLN A 16 5.27 2.49 8.02
C GLN A 16 6.59 1.75 7.72
N LEU A 17 7.54 2.42 7.06
CA LEU A 17 8.87 1.86 6.83
C LEU A 17 9.60 1.52 8.14
N LYS A 18 9.58 2.41 9.14
CA LYS A 18 10.22 2.14 10.43
C LYS A 18 9.61 0.94 11.14
N TRP A 19 8.29 0.78 11.07
CA TRP A 19 7.64 -0.40 11.62
C TRP A 19 7.98 -1.68 10.84
N LEU A 20 8.09 -1.62 9.51
CA LEU A 20 8.58 -2.75 8.72
C LEU A 20 10.01 -3.13 9.10
N GLU A 21 10.92 -2.16 9.25
CA GLU A 21 12.30 -2.43 9.67
C GLU A 21 12.34 -3.11 11.05
N GLN A 22 11.50 -2.68 11.99
CA GLN A 22 11.45 -3.23 13.34
C GLN A 22 10.77 -4.59 13.45
N HIS A 23 9.69 -4.81 12.69
CA HIS A 23 8.80 -5.95 12.88
C HIS A 23 8.78 -6.92 11.70
N GLN A 24 9.48 -6.60 10.62
CA GLN A 24 9.59 -7.32 9.34
C GLN A 24 8.26 -7.48 8.59
N SER A 25 7.14 -7.13 9.22
CA SER A 25 5.80 -7.29 8.66
C SER A 25 4.78 -6.33 9.30
N LEU A 26 3.92 -5.76 8.46
CA LEU A 26 2.74 -5.00 8.82
C LEU A 26 1.47 -5.73 8.39
N GLU A 27 0.49 -5.78 9.28
CA GLU A 27 -0.87 -6.26 9.02
C GLU A 27 -1.81 -5.07 8.97
N PHE A 28 -2.49 -4.84 7.85
CA PHE A 28 -3.45 -3.76 7.71
C PHE A 28 -4.86 -4.25 8.02
N ASP A 29 -5.44 -3.68 9.08
CA ASP A 29 -6.82 -3.91 9.50
C ASP A 29 -7.73 -2.89 8.81
N ILE A 30 -8.03 -3.19 7.55
CA ILE A 30 -8.78 -2.32 6.63
C ILE A 30 -9.88 -3.12 5.91
N PRO A 31 -10.94 -2.47 5.38
CA PRO A 31 -12.04 -3.18 4.73
C PRO A 31 -11.58 -4.03 3.54
N ALA A 32 -12.15 -5.24 3.40
CA ALA A 32 -11.81 -6.16 2.31
C ALA A 32 -11.90 -5.55 0.90
N PRO A 33 -12.89 -4.68 0.56
CA PRO A 33 -12.92 -4.02 -0.74
C PRO A 33 -11.69 -3.14 -1.02
N LEU A 34 -11.14 -2.51 0.01
CA LEU A 34 -9.93 -1.69 -0.12
C LEU A 34 -8.69 -2.57 -0.34
N GLN A 35 -8.58 -3.69 0.37
CA GLN A 35 -7.50 -4.67 0.19
C GLN A 35 -7.47 -5.21 -1.25
N GLN A 36 -8.64 -5.58 -1.78
CA GLN A 36 -8.79 -6.09 -3.14
C GLN A 36 -8.39 -5.05 -4.19
N ARG A 37 -8.86 -3.81 -4.05
CA ARG A 37 -8.50 -2.72 -4.97
C ARG A 37 -7.01 -2.41 -4.93
N PHE A 38 -6.40 -2.42 -3.74
CA PHE A 38 -4.94 -2.27 -3.63
C PHE A 38 -4.20 -3.38 -4.38
N LEU A 39 -4.53 -4.66 -4.11
CA LEU A 39 -3.85 -5.79 -4.76
C LEU A 39 -4.06 -5.85 -6.27
N GLN A 40 -5.20 -5.36 -6.75
CA GLN A 40 -5.46 -5.29 -8.18
C GLN A 40 -4.55 -4.27 -8.88
N LEU A 41 -4.29 -3.12 -8.23
CA LEU A 41 -3.51 -2.04 -8.82
C LEU A 41 -2.00 -2.12 -8.53
N TRP A 42 -1.62 -2.71 -7.39
CA TRP A 42 -0.24 -2.71 -6.92
C TRP A 42 0.77 -3.30 -7.91
N PRO A 43 0.51 -4.41 -8.64
CA PRO A 43 1.47 -4.94 -9.61
C PRO A 43 1.85 -3.95 -10.71
N ASP A 44 0.87 -3.17 -11.19
CA ASP A 44 1.11 -2.15 -12.22
C ASP A 44 1.87 -0.96 -11.63
N VAL A 45 1.46 -0.49 -10.44
CA VAL A 45 2.11 0.61 -9.72
C VAL A 45 3.57 0.26 -9.40
N ALA A 46 3.84 -0.93 -8.85
CA ALA A 46 5.18 -1.39 -8.51
C ALA A 46 6.12 -1.43 -9.73
N LYS A 47 5.57 -1.66 -10.93
CA LYS A 47 6.35 -1.73 -12.17
C LYS A 47 6.74 -0.37 -12.71
N ILE A 48 5.86 0.64 -12.60
CA ILE A 48 6.05 1.93 -13.29
C ILE A 48 6.20 3.12 -12.35
N GLY A 49 5.96 2.93 -11.06
CA GLY A 49 5.92 3.96 -10.03
C GLY A 49 4.57 4.69 -9.96
N LEU A 50 4.16 5.08 -8.75
CA LEU A 50 2.87 5.75 -8.52
C LEU A 50 2.73 7.04 -9.34
N ALA A 51 3.77 7.86 -9.40
CA ALA A 51 3.76 9.14 -10.13
C ALA A 51 3.45 8.99 -11.63
N ARG A 52 3.86 7.87 -12.24
CA ARG A 52 3.55 7.56 -13.64
C ARG A 52 2.16 6.92 -13.76
N PHE A 53 1.79 6.09 -12.80
CA PHE A 53 0.49 5.41 -12.79
C PHE A 53 -0.68 6.40 -12.70
N VAL A 54 -0.59 7.45 -11.86
CA VAL A 54 -1.67 8.45 -11.72
C VAL A 54 -1.99 9.20 -13.01
N GLN A 55 -1.08 9.21 -13.99
CA GLN A 55 -1.28 9.85 -15.30
C GLN A 55 -2.02 8.95 -16.29
N GLN A 56 -2.28 7.69 -15.95
CA GLN A 56 -2.95 6.73 -16.84
C GLN A 56 -4.48 6.81 -16.72
N PRO A 57 -5.23 6.45 -17.78
CA PRO A 57 -6.70 6.39 -17.73
C PRO A 57 -7.23 5.51 -16.58
N GLN A 58 -6.52 4.42 -16.28
CA GLN A 58 -6.85 3.52 -15.18
C GLN A 58 -6.88 4.23 -13.82
N ALA A 59 -6.00 5.20 -13.56
CA ALA A 59 -6.06 5.95 -12.31
C ALA A 59 -7.36 6.75 -12.15
N GLN A 60 -7.94 7.19 -13.27
CA GLN A 60 -9.22 7.88 -13.35
C GLN A 60 -10.40 6.93 -13.10
N ASP A 61 -10.37 5.73 -13.70
CA ASP A 61 -11.40 4.71 -13.52
C ASP A 61 -11.54 4.27 -12.05
N TYR A 62 -10.42 4.21 -11.33
CA TYR A 62 -10.38 3.85 -9.91
C TYR A 62 -10.59 5.06 -8.97
N GLN A 63 -10.85 6.24 -9.54
CA GLN A 63 -11.07 7.49 -8.81
C GLN A 63 -10.00 7.76 -7.74
N LEU A 64 -8.72 7.47 -8.03
CA LEU A 64 -7.64 7.54 -7.03
C LEU A 64 -7.49 8.92 -6.40
N TYR A 65 -7.84 9.98 -7.13
CA TYR A 65 -7.81 11.36 -6.64
C TYR A 65 -8.88 11.65 -5.57
N ASN A 66 -9.92 10.82 -5.48
CA ASN A 66 -11.02 10.95 -4.52
C ASN A 66 -11.00 9.84 -3.46
N ASP A 67 -10.05 8.91 -3.56
CA ASP A 67 -9.92 7.77 -2.65
C ASP A 67 -8.61 7.87 -1.85
N ASP A 68 -8.64 8.70 -0.81
CA ASP A 68 -7.49 9.00 0.03
C ASP A 68 -6.85 7.74 0.63
N LEU A 69 -7.65 6.71 0.94
CA LEU A 69 -7.17 5.49 1.58
C LEU A 69 -6.43 4.60 0.60
N LEU A 70 -6.98 4.39 -0.60
CA LEU A 70 -6.31 3.63 -1.64
C LEU A 70 -5.05 4.36 -2.13
N PHE A 71 -5.12 5.67 -2.29
CA PHE A 71 -3.97 6.48 -2.66
C PHE A 71 -2.87 6.40 -1.60
N ALA A 72 -3.20 6.52 -0.31
CA ALA A 72 -2.23 6.42 0.78
C ALA A 72 -1.54 5.05 0.83
N LEU A 73 -2.29 3.96 0.60
CA LEU A 73 -1.71 2.61 0.52
C LEU A 73 -0.72 2.48 -0.63
N LEU A 74 -1.09 2.94 -1.83
CA LEU A 74 -0.22 2.88 -3.00
C LEU A 74 1.01 3.77 -2.83
N ALA A 75 0.85 4.96 -2.27
CA ALA A 75 1.95 5.88 -1.99
C ALA A 75 2.91 5.35 -0.92
N GLY A 76 2.37 4.72 0.12
CA GLY A 76 3.16 4.05 1.14
C GLY A 76 3.99 2.91 0.56
N ALA A 77 3.34 2.01 -0.18
CA ALA A 77 3.99 0.88 -0.82
C ALA A 77 5.06 1.30 -1.84
N ASP A 78 4.76 2.29 -2.69
CA ASP A 78 5.72 2.86 -3.66
C ASP A 78 6.96 3.46 -2.97
N TYR A 79 6.73 4.22 -1.89
CA TYR A 79 7.80 4.81 -1.09
C TYR A 79 8.70 3.74 -0.43
N ILE A 80 8.10 2.67 0.08
CA ILE A 80 8.80 1.57 0.75
C ILE A 80 9.59 0.75 -0.28
N LEU A 81 8.98 0.35 -1.39
CA LEU A 81 9.63 -0.42 -2.45
C LEU A 81 10.89 0.29 -2.97
N ALA A 82 10.85 1.61 -3.10
CA ALA A 82 12.01 2.41 -3.50
C ALA A 82 13.20 2.35 -2.53
N ARG A 83 12.98 1.93 -1.28
CA ARG A 83 14.01 1.82 -0.21
C ARG A 83 14.32 0.40 0.20
N GLN A 84 13.35 -0.50 0.07
CA GLN A 84 13.42 -1.91 0.42
C GLN A 84 12.96 -2.73 -0.79
N PRO A 85 13.87 -3.09 -1.72
CA PRO A 85 13.50 -3.81 -2.95
C PRO A 85 12.93 -5.22 -2.71
N THR A 86 13.13 -5.78 -1.51
CA THR A 86 12.53 -7.03 -1.05
C THR A 86 11.09 -6.88 -0.59
N PHE A 87 10.54 -5.66 -0.63
CA PHE A 87 9.16 -5.37 -0.27
C PHE A 87 8.18 -6.25 -1.05
N THR A 88 7.26 -6.88 -0.32
CA THR A 88 6.12 -7.58 -0.91
C THR A 88 4.83 -7.23 -0.21
N ALA A 89 3.72 -7.32 -0.95
CA ALA A 89 2.38 -7.13 -0.42
C ALA A 89 1.47 -8.27 -0.87
N GLN A 90 0.74 -8.88 0.07
CA GLN A 90 -0.13 -10.03 -0.20
C GLN A 90 -1.31 -10.07 0.77
N LEU A 91 -2.32 -10.88 0.45
CA LEU A 91 -3.41 -11.22 1.37
C LEU A 91 -3.02 -12.43 2.21
N SER A 92 -3.23 -12.34 3.53
CA SER A 92 -3.12 -13.48 4.44
C SER A 92 -4.16 -13.33 5.54
N ASP A 93 -4.92 -14.40 5.82
CA ASP A 93 -5.95 -14.45 6.87
C ASP A 93 -6.98 -13.29 6.84
N GLY A 94 -7.28 -12.76 5.65
CA GLY A 94 -8.23 -11.65 5.46
C GLY A 94 -7.65 -10.26 5.73
N TYR A 95 -6.33 -10.16 5.89
CA TYR A 95 -5.60 -8.91 6.03
C TYR A 95 -4.63 -8.68 4.88
N LEU A 96 -4.44 -7.41 4.53
CA LEU A 96 -3.36 -7.00 3.66
C LEU A 96 -2.07 -6.98 4.47
N ILE A 97 -1.10 -7.80 4.07
CA ILE A 97 0.18 -7.92 4.74
C ILE A 97 1.28 -7.30 3.87
N TRP A 98 2.08 -6.42 4.46
CA TRP A 98 3.32 -5.94 3.87
C TRP A 98 4.51 -6.56 4.59
N THR A 99 5.54 -6.95 3.84
CA THR A 99 6.80 -7.48 4.39
C THR A 99 8.00 -6.91 3.63
N ILE A 100 9.18 -6.97 4.23
CA ILE A 100 10.48 -6.66 3.61
C ILE A 100 11.48 -7.78 3.86
#